data_AF-A0A6G3TVT2-F1
#
_entry.id   AF-A0A6G3TVT2-F1
#
_cell.length_a   1.000
_cell.length_b   1.000
_cell.length_c   1.000
_cell.angle_alpha   90.00
_cell.angle_beta   90.00
_cell.angle_gamma   90.00
#
_symmetry.space_group_name_H-M   'P 1'
#
loop_
_entity.id
_entity.type
_entity.pdbx_description
1 polymer ?
#
loop_
_entity_poly.entity_id
_entity_poly.type
_entity_poly.pdbx_seq_one_letter_code
_entity_poly.pdbx_strand_id
1 'polypeptide(L)'
;MKVALPRTFVRLLIMPVVAALAVLLAAAPGAQAAADLSEVGRALRERPVYVDPDARDILSEADADALAKKIEDADKPVFVAVLPADQPTRNLFRNLRTETGVTGLYGVRLGGAFDARADSSVVSRQGVRNLVTAAQDAGDAKAQLNDFVDDALRTIGGTAPGSWNEGGGEVPVGGLITVGAVLAAGGAGVFALSRRNRRRHEEEQRAALEKLRVVVDEDITAFGEELDRLDFHPSEPGADDAMRGDYERALDAYEQAKTLMAAARRPEDVKAVTQAVEDGRFSLSVLAARREGRELPERRPPCFFDPRHG
;
A
#
# COMPACT_ATOMS: atom_id res chain seq x y z
N MET A 1 -68.23 63.34 26.22
CA MET A 1 -67.07 63.96 25.55
C MET A 1 -65.83 63.63 26.37
N LYS A 2 -64.73 63.26 25.71
CA LYS A 2 -63.51 62.62 26.26
C LYS A 2 -62.92 63.37 27.45
N VAL A 3 -62.60 62.66 28.54
CA VAL A 3 -61.82 63.16 29.68
C VAL A 3 -60.41 62.56 29.58
N ALA A 4 -59.41 63.43 29.46
CA ALA A 4 -58.00 63.08 29.29
C ALA A 4 -57.28 62.96 30.64
N LEU A 5 -56.49 61.89 30.79
CA LEU A 5 -55.54 61.67 31.89
C LEU A 5 -54.21 62.42 31.62
N PRO A 6 -53.50 62.90 32.66
CA PRO A 6 -52.17 63.51 32.53
C PRO A 6 -51.02 62.57 32.94
N ARG A 7 -49.85 62.79 32.30
CA ARG A 7 -48.46 62.45 32.71
C ARG A 7 -48.12 60.95 32.72
N THR A 8 -47.03 60.46 32.11
CA THR A 8 -45.63 60.93 32.18
C THR A 8 -44.83 60.51 30.95
N PHE A 9 -43.91 61.38 30.50
CA PHE A 9 -42.88 61.11 29.50
C PHE A 9 -41.87 60.09 30.02
N VAL A 10 -41.80 58.92 29.40
CA VAL A 10 -40.63 58.03 29.46
C VAL A 10 -39.70 58.44 28.32
N ARG A 11 -38.64 59.19 28.64
CA ARG A 11 -37.57 59.52 27.70
C ARG A 11 -36.57 58.37 27.67
N LEU A 12 -36.29 57.91 26.45
CA LEU A 12 -35.12 57.11 26.08
C LEU A 12 -33.83 57.69 26.65
N LEU A 13 -32.95 56.82 27.16
CA LEU A 13 -31.51 56.93 26.91
C LEU A 13 -30.90 55.53 26.87
N ILE A 14 -30.37 55.22 25.69
CA ILE A 14 -29.73 53.98 25.29
C ILE A 14 -28.38 53.89 26.00
N MET A 15 -28.14 52.73 26.61
CA MET A 15 -26.94 52.37 27.35
C MET A 15 -25.92 51.74 26.40
N PRO A 16 -24.64 52.19 26.40
CA PRO A 16 -23.53 51.31 26.09
C PRO A 16 -22.58 51.31 27.29
N VAL A 17 -22.69 50.30 28.14
CA VAL A 17 -21.60 49.92 29.05
C VAL A 17 -21.09 48.57 28.59
N VAL A 18 -20.20 48.64 27.60
CA VAL A 18 -19.29 47.56 27.23
C VAL A 18 -18.17 47.60 28.28
N ALA A 19 -18.40 46.92 29.40
CA ALA A 19 -17.41 46.72 30.45
C ALA A 19 -17.68 45.41 31.17
N ALA A 20 -17.49 44.28 30.48
CA ALA A 20 -17.34 42.95 31.09
C ALA A 20 -16.85 41.91 30.07
N LEU A 21 -15.65 42.08 29.52
CA LEU A 21 -14.87 40.94 28.98
C LEU A 21 -13.38 41.31 28.86
N ALA A 22 -12.79 41.75 29.97
CA ALA A 22 -11.38 42.14 30.05
C ALA A 22 -10.65 41.36 31.14
N VAL A 23 -10.84 40.04 31.23
CA VAL A 23 -9.96 39.12 31.96
C VAL A 23 -10.16 37.72 31.36
N LEU A 24 -9.33 37.31 30.39
CA LEU A 24 -8.96 35.90 30.09
C LEU A 24 -8.19 35.73 28.77
N LEU A 25 -7.28 36.66 28.42
CA LEU A 25 -6.24 36.38 27.41
C LEU A 25 -4.85 36.47 28.05
N ALA A 26 -4.64 35.65 29.08
CA ALA A 26 -3.31 35.13 29.34
C ALA A 26 -3.08 34.02 28.31
N ALA A 27 -2.56 34.40 27.15
CA ALA A 27 -2.06 33.46 26.16
C ALA A 27 -0.93 32.66 26.83
N ALA A 28 -1.24 31.42 27.21
CA ALA A 28 -0.23 30.42 27.50
C ALA A 28 0.55 30.17 26.19
N PRO A 29 1.89 30.25 26.15
CA PRO A 29 2.66 30.04 24.91
C PRO A 29 2.68 28.57 24.41
N GLY A 30 1.81 27.70 24.93
CA GLY A 30 1.91 26.24 24.73
C GLY A 30 0.98 25.65 23.67
N ALA A 31 0.10 26.43 23.05
CA ALA A 31 -0.91 25.94 22.10
C ALA A 31 -0.67 26.35 20.63
N GLN A 32 0.43 27.03 20.35
CA GLN A 32 0.80 27.52 19.01
C GLN A 32 1.85 26.65 18.31
N ALA A 33 2.39 25.62 18.98
CA ALA A 33 3.48 24.77 18.49
C ALA A 33 3.03 23.52 17.70
N ALA A 34 1.73 23.43 17.39
CA ALA A 34 1.20 22.50 16.42
C ALA A 34 0.65 23.33 15.27
N ALA A 35 1.45 23.58 14.25
CA ALA A 35 0.87 23.61 12.92
C ALA A 35 0.05 22.33 12.80
N ASP A 36 -1.28 22.44 12.77
CA ASP A 36 -2.17 21.30 12.80
C ASP A 36 -1.76 20.40 11.64
N LEU A 37 -1.23 19.20 11.93
CA LEU A 37 -0.77 18.28 10.89
C LEU A 37 -1.87 17.93 9.89
N SER A 38 -3.14 18.15 10.28
CA SER A 38 -4.31 18.13 9.42
C SER A 38 -4.30 19.23 8.34
N GLU A 39 -3.86 20.45 8.67
CA GLU A 39 -3.67 21.52 7.70
C GLU A 39 -2.54 21.19 6.73
N VAL A 40 -1.39 20.75 7.24
CA VAL A 40 -0.25 20.31 6.41
C VAL A 40 -0.68 19.18 5.48
N GLY A 41 -1.39 18.17 6.01
CA GLY A 41 -1.87 17.02 5.25
C GLY A 41 -2.84 17.43 4.14
N ARG A 42 -3.78 18.34 4.44
CA ARG A 42 -4.73 18.89 3.46
C ARG A 42 -4.03 19.73 2.40
N ALA A 43 -3.06 20.56 2.77
CA ALA A 43 -2.27 21.33 1.81
C ALA A 43 -1.49 20.40 0.87
N LEU A 44 -0.89 19.33 1.41
CA LEU A 44 -0.18 18.31 0.64
C LEU A 44 -1.08 17.53 -0.33
N ARG A 45 -2.39 17.46 -0.05
CA ARG A 45 -3.36 16.86 -0.96
C ARG A 45 -3.62 17.72 -2.20
N GLU A 46 -3.56 19.04 -2.03
CA GLU A 46 -3.76 20.00 -3.11
C GLU A 46 -2.48 20.29 -3.88
N ARG A 47 -1.31 20.25 -3.23
CA ARG A 47 -0.01 20.53 -3.83
C ARG A 47 1.07 19.62 -3.24
N PRO A 48 2.02 19.10 -4.02
CA PRO A 48 3.03 18.15 -3.53
C PRO A 48 4.05 18.73 -2.54
N VAL A 49 4.17 20.05 -2.44
CA VAL A 49 5.14 20.73 -1.57
C VAL A 49 4.44 21.70 -0.65
N TYR A 50 4.71 21.58 0.65
CA TYR A 50 4.26 22.49 1.68
C TYR A 50 5.45 23.11 2.42
N VAL A 51 5.41 24.43 2.61
CA VAL A 51 6.37 25.16 3.44
C VAL A 51 5.59 25.89 4.52
N ASP A 52 5.91 25.57 5.77
CA ASP A 52 5.34 26.25 6.93
C ASP A 52 5.72 27.74 6.92
N PRO A 53 4.81 28.66 7.28
CA PRO A 53 5.14 30.09 7.38
C PRO A 53 6.39 30.41 8.20
N ASP A 54 6.65 29.66 9.28
CA ASP A 54 7.80 29.84 10.16
C ASP A 54 9.09 29.18 9.62
N ALA A 55 9.02 28.53 8.45
CA ALA A 55 10.13 27.87 7.77
C ALA A 55 10.43 28.45 6.38
N ARG A 56 9.86 29.61 6.03
CA ARG A 56 10.06 30.29 4.72
C ARG A 56 11.48 30.80 4.51
N ASP A 57 12.25 30.96 5.58
CA ASP A 57 13.68 31.28 5.56
C ASP A 57 14.54 30.08 5.14
N ILE A 58 14.04 28.85 5.30
CA ILE A 58 14.71 27.61 4.91
C ILE A 58 14.50 27.32 3.41
N LEU A 59 13.28 27.49 2.91
CA LEU A 59 12.94 27.31 1.50
C LEU A 59 12.02 28.44 1.03
N SER A 60 12.45 29.16 0.00
CA SER A 60 11.64 30.24 -0.57
C SER A 60 10.38 29.69 -1.25
N GLU A 61 9.31 30.50 -1.30
CA GLU A 61 8.07 30.12 -2.02
C GLU A 61 8.34 29.78 -3.49
N ALA A 62 9.23 30.53 -4.15
CA ALA A 62 9.60 30.28 -5.54
C ALA A 62 10.31 28.93 -5.74
N ASP A 63 11.18 28.53 -4.80
CA ASP A 63 11.85 27.23 -4.85
C ASP A 63 10.88 26.09 -4.53
N ALA A 64 9.95 26.31 -3.60
CA ALA A 64 8.88 25.36 -3.29
C ALA A 64 7.95 25.15 -4.50
N ASP A 65 7.58 26.22 -5.20
CA ASP A 65 6.78 26.16 -6.43
C ASP A 65 7.50 25.44 -7.55
N ALA A 66 8.81 25.68 -7.72
CA ALA A 66 9.63 24.97 -8.71
C ALA A 66 9.72 23.47 -8.40
N LEU A 67 9.88 23.10 -7.12
CA LEU A 67 9.89 21.71 -6.68
C LEU A 67 8.52 21.05 -6.87
N ALA A 68 7.44 21.78 -6.57
CA ALA A 68 6.08 21.30 -6.77
C ALA A 68 5.80 21.00 -8.24
N LYS A 69 6.11 21.96 -9.12
CA LYS A 69 5.98 21.80 -10.57
C LYS A 69 6.75 20.58 -11.07
N LYS A 70 7.99 20.38 -10.59
CA LYS A 70 8.81 19.22 -10.96
C LYS A 70 8.13 17.89 -10.60
N ILE A 71 7.52 17.80 -9.41
CA ILE A 71 6.82 16.60 -8.96
C ILE A 71 5.53 16.37 -9.76
N GLU A 72 4.77 17.44 -10.00
CA GLU A 72 3.53 17.42 -10.80
C GLU A 72 3.82 16.97 -12.24
N ASP A 73 4.81 17.58 -12.90
CA ASP A 73 5.21 17.26 -14.28
C ASP A 73 5.69 15.80 -14.43
N ALA A 74 6.25 15.21 -13.37
CA ALA A 74 6.71 13.83 -13.34
C ALA A 74 5.59 12.81 -13.05
N ASP A 75 4.42 13.27 -12.61
CA ASP A 75 3.25 12.46 -12.27
C ASP A 75 3.58 11.34 -11.25
N LYS A 76 4.27 11.70 -10.17
CA LYS A 76 4.70 10.76 -9.11
C LYS A 76 4.15 11.16 -7.73
N PRO A 77 3.82 10.19 -6.87
CA PRO A 77 3.30 10.45 -5.52
C PRO A 77 4.43 10.78 -4.53
N VAL A 78 5.17 11.86 -4.79
CA VAL A 78 6.20 12.41 -3.90
C VAL A 78 5.63 13.63 -3.18
N PHE A 79 5.81 13.68 -1.86
CA PHE A 79 5.32 14.77 -1.01
C PHE A 79 6.48 15.32 -0.20
N VAL A 80 6.60 16.65 -0.14
CA VAL A 80 7.66 17.33 0.62
C VAL A 80 7.04 18.34 1.58
N ALA A 81 7.36 18.23 2.86
CA ALA A 81 6.98 19.24 3.86
C ALA A 81 8.23 19.86 4.50
N VAL A 82 8.28 21.18 4.56
CA VAL A 82 9.29 21.94 5.29
C VAL A 82 8.62 22.56 6.51
N LEU A 83 9.04 22.12 7.70
CA LEU A 83 8.41 22.41 8.98
C LEU A 83 9.42 23.04 9.95
N PRO A 84 8.95 23.83 10.94
CA PRO A 84 9.84 24.46 11.92
C PRO A 84 10.52 23.40 12.82
N ALA A 85 11.67 23.77 13.38
CA ALA A 85 12.55 22.83 14.09
C ALA A 85 11.96 22.27 15.40
N ASP A 86 11.00 22.99 15.99
CA ASP A 86 10.29 22.62 17.21
C ASP A 86 9.05 21.75 16.97
N GLN A 87 8.71 21.45 15.70
CA GLN A 87 7.56 20.63 15.35
C GLN A 87 7.66 19.22 15.98
N PRO A 88 6.60 18.74 16.65
CA PRO A 88 6.59 17.41 17.26
C PRO A 88 6.80 16.28 16.24
N THR A 89 7.82 15.45 16.45
CA THR A 89 8.16 14.34 15.54
C THR A 89 7.41 13.04 15.84
N ARG A 90 6.76 12.94 17.01
CA ARG A 90 6.05 11.73 17.44
C ARG A 90 4.89 11.42 16.49
N ASN A 91 4.96 10.28 15.79
CA ASN A 91 3.97 9.85 14.79
C ASN A 91 3.82 10.79 13.58
N LEU A 92 4.75 11.72 13.35
CA LEU A 92 4.68 12.74 12.31
C LEU A 92 4.28 12.17 10.93
N PHE A 93 5.10 11.27 10.39
CA PHE A 93 4.82 10.64 9.09
C PHE A 93 3.51 9.85 9.04
N ARG A 94 3.12 9.21 10.15
CA ARG A 94 1.88 8.43 10.20
C ARG A 94 0.68 9.37 10.14
N ASN A 95 0.71 10.45 10.90
CA ASN A 95 -0.36 11.44 10.92
C ASN A 95 -0.41 12.15 9.57
N LEU A 96 0.72 12.59 9.02
CA LEU A 96 0.80 13.23 7.72
C LEU A 96 0.20 12.35 6.61
N ARG A 97 0.58 11.07 6.57
CA ARG A 97 0.02 10.09 5.63
C ARG A 97 -1.51 9.91 5.79
N THR A 98 -2.00 9.87 7.03
CA THR A 98 -3.43 9.75 7.33
C THR A 98 -4.21 10.97 6.87
N GLU A 99 -3.72 12.17 7.19
CA GLU A 99 -4.38 13.44 6.89
C GLU A 99 -4.34 13.78 5.39
N THR A 100 -3.23 13.50 4.71
CA THR A 100 -3.14 13.64 3.25
C THR A 100 -4.03 12.63 2.52
N GLY A 101 -4.18 11.43 3.08
CA GLY A 101 -5.05 10.38 2.52
C GLY A 101 -4.53 9.72 1.25
N VAL A 102 -3.29 10.01 0.81
CA VAL A 102 -2.71 9.49 -0.44
C VAL A 102 -1.57 8.51 -0.16
N THR A 103 -1.51 7.40 -0.90
CA THR A 103 -0.37 6.48 -0.86
C THR A 103 0.84 7.09 -1.56
N GLY A 104 1.98 7.26 -0.86
CA GLY A 104 3.10 8.03 -1.40
C GLY A 104 4.41 7.92 -0.64
N LEU A 105 5.42 8.61 -1.15
CA LEU A 105 6.68 8.90 -0.47
C LEU A 105 6.61 10.30 0.13
N TYR A 106 6.82 10.41 1.43
CA TYR A 106 6.77 11.63 2.21
C TYR A 106 8.17 11.97 2.71
N GLY A 107 8.77 13.04 2.20
CA GLY A 107 9.98 13.66 2.73
C GLY A 107 9.62 14.84 3.64
N VAL A 108 10.26 14.93 4.81
CA VAL A 108 10.03 16.02 5.74
C VAL A 108 11.36 16.61 6.19
N ARG A 109 11.49 17.93 6.05
CA ARG A 109 12.59 18.71 6.59
C ARG A 109 12.13 19.45 7.85
N LEU A 110 12.86 19.28 8.95
CA LEU A 110 12.60 19.88 10.26
C LEU A 110 13.80 20.72 10.66
N GLY A 111 13.76 22.03 10.39
CA GLY A 111 14.93 22.88 10.55
C GLY A 111 16.12 22.39 9.70
N GLY A 112 17.14 21.85 10.36
CA GLY A 112 18.33 21.26 9.73
C GLY A 112 18.27 19.75 9.48
N ALA A 113 17.29 19.04 10.05
CA ALA A 113 17.15 17.60 9.92
C ALA A 113 16.24 17.21 8.76
N PHE A 114 16.50 16.05 8.15
CA PHE A 114 15.70 15.49 7.07
C PHE A 114 15.45 14.01 7.29
N ASP A 115 14.22 13.58 7.10
CA ASP A 115 13.81 12.17 7.13
C ASP A 115 12.69 11.95 6.10
N ALA A 116 12.48 10.69 5.70
CA ALA A 116 11.43 10.32 4.77
C ALA A 116 10.81 8.97 5.11
N ARG A 117 9.53 8.79 4.76
CA ARG A 117 8.82 7.50 4.82
C ARG A 117 7.93 7.29 3.61
N ALA A 118 7.80 6.04 3.20
CA ALA A 118 6.91 5.66 2.12
C ALA A 118 6.02 4.49 2.50
N ASP A 119 4.86 4.43 1.85
CA ASP A 119 4.10 3.19 1.76
C ASP A 119 4.91 2.11 1.01
N SER A 120 4.84 0.86 1.47
CA SER A 120 5.63 -0.24 0.91
C SER A 120 5.30 -0.57 -0.55
N SER A 121 4.14 -0.14 -1.04
CA SER A 121 3.74 -0.26 -2.45
C SER A 121 4.42 0.76 -3.36
N VAL A 122 5.00 1.82 -2.81
CA VAL A 122 5.64 2.92 -3.55
C VAL A 122 7.15 2.72 -3.58
N VAL A 123 7.74 2.52 -2.40
CA VAL A 123 9.17 2.22 -2.25
C VAL A 123 9.39 1.27 -1.07
N SER A 124 10.37 0.39 -1.19
CA SER A 124 10.80 -0.45 -0.07
C SER A 124 11.45 0.38 1.05
N ARG A 125 11.44 -0.14 2.28
CA ARG A 125 12.14 0.51 3.41
C ARG A 125 13.64 0.69 3.15
N GLN A 126 14.25 -0.18 2.35
CA GLN A 126 15.65 -0.03 1.95
C GLN A 126 15.82 1.12 0.96
N GLY A 127 14.93 1.23 -0.04
CA GLY A 127 14.96 2.33 -1.00
C GLY A 127 14.82 3.69 -0.31
N VAL A 128 13.90 3.83 0.64
CA VAL A 128 13.74 5.07 1.43
C VAL A 128 15.03 5.41 2.19
N ARG A 129 15.69 4.44 2.83
CA ARG A 129 16.96 4.67 3.53
C ARG A 129 18.07 5.14 2.59
N ASN A 130 18.13 4.59 1.37
CA ASN A 130 19.09 5.02 0.37
C ASN A 130 18.81 6.48 -0.08
N LEU A 131 17.54 6.84 -0.30
CA LEU A 131 17.13 8.21 -0.66
C LEU A 131 17.47 9.22 0.43
N VAL A 132 17.18 8.89 1.71
CA VAL A 132 17.50 9.77 2.83
C VAL A 132 19.02 9.94 2.98
N THR A 133 19.79 8.87 2.80
CA THR A 133 21.26 8.94 2.87
C THR A 133 21.82 9.83 1.76
N ALA A 134 21.36 9.65 0.52
CA ALA A 134 21.81 10.47 -0.61
C ALA A 134 21.49 11.96 -0.41
N ALA A 135 20.31 12.27 0.16
CA ALA A 135 19.89 13.64 0.43
C ALA A 135 20.65 14.30 1.61
N GLN A 136 21.28 13.53 2.49
CA GLN A 136 22.03 14.06 3.65
C GLN A 136 23.37 14.70 3.26
N ASP A 137 23.94 14.32 2.12
CA ASP A 137 25.24 14.82 1.65
C ASP A 137 25.16 16.20 0.98
N ALA A 138 23.95 16.75 0.80
CA ALA A 138 23.72 18.03 0.14
C ALA A 138 23.97 19.24 1.06
N GLY A 139 24.55 20.31 0.49
CA GLY A 139 25.08 21.45 1.26
C GLY A 139 24.04 22.41 1.85
N ASP A 140 22.92 22.66 1.16
CA ASP A 140 21.84 23.54 1.63
C ASP A 140 20.45 22.89 1.50
N ALA A 141 19.44 23.51 2.11
CA ALA A 141 18.08 22.99 2.15
C ALA A 141 17.47 22.78 0.76
N LYS A 142 17.75 23.69 -0.17
CA LYS A 142 17.25 23.63 -1.54
C LYS A 142 17.89 22.48 -2.30
N ALA A 143 19.20 22.31 -2.21
CA ALA A 143 19.95 21.22 -2.82
C ALA A 143 19.45 19.87 -2.27
N GLN A 144 19.36 19.73 -0.94
CA GLN A 144 18.87 18.51 -0.31
C GLN A 144 17.50 18.07 -0.81
N LEU A 145 16.53 19.00 -0.86
CA LEU A 145 15.18 18.68 -1.29
C LEU A 145 15.11 18.38 -2.79
N ASN A 146 15.93 19.05 -3.62
CA ASN A 146 16.00 18.75 -5.04
C ASN A 146 16.63 17.39 -5.31
N ASP A 147 17.74 17.04 -4.65
CA ASP A 147 18.41 15.76 -4.82
C ASP A 147 17.50 14.61 -4.38
N PHE A 148 16.83 14.77 -3.22
CA PHE A 148 15.82 13.81 -2.77
C PHE A 148 14.71 13.60 -3.80
N VAL A 149 14.14 14.68 -4.33
CA VAL A 149 13.08 14.60 -5.33
C VAL A 149 13.59 13.98 -6.63
N ASP A 150 14.76 14.38 -7.14
CA ASP A 150 15.32 13.85 -8.38
C ASP A 150 15.56 12.33 -8.30
N ASP A 151 16.09 11.86 -7.18
CA ASP A 151 16.31 10.43 -6.95
C ASP A 151 15.01 9.68 -6.69
N ALA A 152 14.06 10.28 -5.97
CA ALA A 152 12.74 9.72 -5.77
C ALA A 152 12.01 9.52 -7.10
N LEU A 153 11.98 10.54 -7.96
CA LEU A 153 11.27 10.49 -9.25
C LEU A 153 11.80 9.38 -10.18
N ARG A 154 13.09 9.04 -10.08
CA ARG A 154 13.71 7.92 -10.81
C ARG A 154 13.44 6.55 -10.18
N THR A 155 13.26 6.52 -8.86
CA THR A 155 13.22 5.27 -8.09
C THR A 155 11.78 4.78 -7.85
N ILE A 156 10.81 5.69 -7.72
CA ILE A 156 9.47 5.32 -7.24
C ILE A 156 8.49 4.96 -8.36
N GLY A 157 7.66 3.93 -8.07
CA GLY A 157 6.47 3.60 -8.85
C GLY A 157 5.23 4.38 -8.37
N GLY A 158 4.16 4.39 -9.17
CA GLY A 158 2.90 5.07 -8.85
C GLY A 158 2.66 6.35 -9.66
N THR A 159 1.47 6.93 -9.45
CA THR A 159 0.92 8.09 -10.17
C THR A 159 0.46 9.14 -9.15
N ALA A 160 0.53 10.42 -9.49
CA ALA A 160 0.10 11.51 -8.63
C ALA A 160 -1.42 11.50 -8.33
N PRO A 161 -1.87 12.13 -7.23
CA PRO A 161 -3.29 12.44 -7.00
C PRO A 161 -3.91 13.23 -8.15
N GLY A 162 -5.17 12.92 -8.47
CA GLY A 162 -5.92 13.65 -9.50
C GLY A 162 -6.10 15.14 -9.22
N SER A 163 -6.07 15.55 -7.94
CA SER A 163 -6.18 16.95 -7.50
C SER A 163 -5.05 17.85 -8.02
N TRP A 164 -3.87 17.31 -8.30
CA TRP A 164 -2.73 18.09 -8.78
C TRP A 164 -2.84 18.48 -10.27
N ASN A 165 -3.69 17.77 -11.03
CA ASN A 165 -3.84 17.98 -12.48
C ASN A 165 -4.96 18.96 -12.85
N GLU A 166 -5.70 19.51 -11.87
CA GLU A 166 -6.87 20.39 -12.11
C GLU A 166 -6.51 21.90 -12.16
N GLY A 167 -5.25 22.28 -11.91
CA GLY A 167 -4.86 23.67 -11.60
C GLY A 167 -4.21 24.52 -12.70
N GLY A 168 -4.17 24.10 -13.97
CA GLY A 168 -3.34 24.77 -14.99
C GLY A 168 -4.04 25.11 -16.30
N GLY A 169 -4.86 26.18 -16.33
CA GLY A 169 -5.29 26.79 -17.60
C GLY A 169 -6.53 27.67 -17.49
N GLU A 170 -6.36 28.97 -17.73
CA GLU A 170 -7.46 29.92 -17.93
C GLU A 170 -8.26 29.52 -19.18
N VAL A 171 -9.52 29.09 -19.04
CA VAL A 171 -10.37 28.68 -20.17
C VAL A 171 -11.52 29.68 -20.36
N PRO A 172 -11.70 30.28 -21.56
CA PRO A 172 -12.82 31.17 -21.83
C PRO A 172 -14.15 30.43 -21.72
N VAL A 173 -15.15 31.11 -21.17
CA VAL A 173 -16.51 30.64 -20.78
C VAL A 173 -17.32 29.95 -21.91
N GLY A 174 -16.81 29.87 -23.14
CA GLY A 174 -17.44 29.17 -24.27
C GLY A 174 -17.13 27.68 -24.44
N GLY A 175 -16.17 27.10 -23.68
CA GLY A 175 -15.70 25.72 -23.87
C GLY A 175 -16.41 24.63 -23.05
N LEU A 176 -17.40 24.98 -22.23
CA LEU A 176 -17.92 24.08 -21.19
C LEU A 176 -18.78 22.90 -21.70
N ILE A 177 -19.24 22.93 -22.96
CA ILE A 177 -20.07 21.84 -23.51
C ILE A 177 -19.22 20.77 -24.22
N THR A 178 -18.03 21.11 -24.72
CA THR A 178 -17.13 20.16 -25.40
C THR A 178 -16.18 19.44 -24.44
N VAL A 179 -15.78 20.07 -23.33
CA VAL A 179 -14.79 19.50 -22.39
C VAL A 179 -15.37 18.39 -21.51
N GLY A 180 -16.66 18.45 -21.16
CA GLY A 180 -17.33 17.37 -20.41
C GLY A 180 -17.32 16.02 -21.13
N ALA A 181 -17.35 16.01 -22.46
CA ALA A 181 -17.29 14.80 -23.26
C ALA A 181 -15.86 14.23 -23.37
N VAL A 182 -14.83 15.07 -23.35
CA VAL A 182 -13.42 14.64 -23.47
C VAL A 182 -12.83 14.20 -22.12
N LEU A 183 -13.18 14.86 -21.02
CA LEU A 183 -12.72 14.46 -19.66
C LEU A 183 -13.35 13.15 -19.18
N ALA A 184 -14.63 12.91 -19.51
CA ALA A 184 -15.25 11.62 -19.26
C ALA A 184 -14.60 10.49 -20.09
N ALA A 185 -14.12 10.79 -21.31
CA ALA A 185 -13.44 9.83 -22.17
C ALA A 185 -11.98 9.53 -21.72
N GLY A 186 -11.25 10.54 -21.24
CA GLY A 186 -9.86 10.39 -20.78
C GLY A 186 -9.72 9.65 -19.45
N GLY A 187 -10.51 10.02 -18.43
CA GLY A 187 -10.53 9.35 -17.12
C GLY A 187 -11.10 7.93 -17.20
N ALA A 188 -12.15 7.72 -18.00
CA ALA A 188 -12.63 6.38 -18.30
C ALA A 188 -11.60 5.58 -19.11
N GLY A 189 -10.83 6.21 -19.99
CA GLY A 189 -9.76 5.59 -20.78
C GLY A 189 -8.64 5.02 -19.91
N VAL A 190 -8.08 5.81 -18.99
CA VAL A 190 -7.00 5.35 -18.09
C VAL A 190 -7.50 4.31 -17.08
N PHE A 191 -8.68 4.51 -16.49
CA PHE A 191 -9.32 3.51 -15.62
C PHE A 191 -9.66 2.23 -16.38
N ALA A 192 -10.18 2.33 -17.62
CA ALA A 192 -10.46 1.18 -18.47
C ALA A 192 -9.18 0.46 -18.89
N LEU A 193 -8.08 1.17 -19.17
CA LEU A 193 -6.78 0.58 -19.49
C LEU A 193 -6.18 -0.13 -18.27
N SER A 194 -6.22 0.48 -17.08
CA SER A 194 -5.78 -0.17 -15.83
C SER A 194 -6.63 -1.41 -15.50
N ARG A 195 -7.95 -1.30 -15.62
CA ARG A 195 -8.87 -2.43 -15.45
C ARG A 195 -8.65 -3.51 -16.51
N ARG A 196 -8.34 -3.13 -17.75
CA ARG A 196 -8.02 -4.07 -18.85
C ARG A 196 -6.67 -4.74 -18.63
N ASN A 197 -5.67 -4.01 -18.14
CA ASN A 197 -4.36 -4.57 -17.86
C ASN A 197 -4.40 -5.52 -16.66
N ARG A 198 -5.18 -5.17 -15.63
CA ARG A 198 -5.45 -6.06 -14.50
C ARG A 198 -6.20 -7.32 -14.92
N ARG A 199 -7.22 -7.18 -15.77
CA ARG A 199 -7.91 -8.33 -16.39
C ARG A 199 -6.97 -9.19 -17.22
N ARG A 200 -6.10 -8.57 -18.04
CA ARG A 200 -5.09 -9.30 -18.82
C ARG A 200 -4.13 -10.08 -17.94
N HIS A 201 -3.61 -9.48 -16.86
CA HIS A 201 -2.76 -10.21 -15.92
C HIS A 201 -3.50 -11.34 -15.19
N GLU A 202 -4.77 -11.13 -14.83
CA GLU A 202 -5.61 -12.19 -14.27
C GLU A 202 -5.86 -13.32 -15.29
N GLU A 203 -6.09 -12.98 -16.56
CA GLU A 203 -6.22 -13.93 -17.67
C GLU A 203 -4.91 -14.69 -17.91
N GLU A 204 -3.77 -14.01 -17.90
CA GLU A 204 -2.43 -14.61 -18.02
C GLU A 204 -2.14 -15.56 -16.87
N GLN A 205 -2.42 -15.16 -15.62
CA GLN A 205 -2.26 -16.03 -14.45
C GLN A 205 -3.19 -17.25 -14.51
N ARG A 206 -4.43 -17.07 -14.97
CA ARG A 206 -5.37 -18.19 -15.18
C ARG A 206 -4.88 -19.13 -16.27
N ALA A 207 -4.42 -18.61 -17.39
CA ALA A 207 -3.88 -19.41 -18.48
C ALA A 207 -2.59 -20.14 -18.06
N ALA A 208 -1.74 -19.52 -17.25
CA ALA A 208 -0.57 -20.16 -16.66
C ALA A 208 -0.98 -21.28 -15.69
N LEU A 209 -1.96 -21.02 -14.82
CA LEU A 209 -2.50 -22.03 -13.91
C LEU A 209 -3.13 -23.20 -14.69
N GLU A 210 -3.87 -22.94 -15.77
CA GLU A 210 -4.50 -23.98 -16.58
C GLU A 210 -3.45 -24.91 -17.22
N LYS A 211 -2.33 -24.36 -17.70
CA LYS A 211 -1.20 -25.16 -18.19
C LYS A 211 -0.58 -26.03 -17.10
N LEU A 212 -0.37 -25.46 -15.91
CA LEU A 212 0.18 -26.21 -14.77
C LEU A 212 -0.80 -27.28 -14.27
N ARG A 213 -2.10 -26.96 -14.28
CA ARG A 213 -3.17 -27.85 -13.85
C ARG A 213 -3.20 -29.13 -14.66
N VAL A 214 -3.03 -29.07 -15.98
CA VAL A 214 -2.93 -30.29 -16.81
C VAL A 214 -1.80 -31.20 -16.34
N VAL A 215 -0.62 -30.64 -16.07
CA VAL A 215 0.56 -31.41 -15.65
C VAL A 215 0.37 -31.98 -14.24
N VAL A 216 -0.22 -31.19 -13.33
CA VAL A 216 -0.39 -31.59 -11.93
C VAL A 216 -1.58 -32.53 -11.74
N ASP A 217 -2.67 -32.37 -12.49
CA ASP A 217 -3.78 -33.31 -12.50
C ASP A 217 -3.31 -34.68 -13.02
N GLU A 218 -2.44 -34.71 -14.05
CA GLU A 218 -1.78 -35.95 -14.50
C GLU A 218 -0.93 -36.57 -13.38
N ASP A 219 -0.17 -35.77 -12.63
CA ASP A 219 0.65 -36.25 -11.50
C ASP A 219 -0.22 -36.81 -10.36
N ILE A 220 -1.35 -36.16 -10.05
CA ILE A 220 -2.33 -36.64 -9.07
C ILE A 220 -2.96 -37.94 -9.54
N THR A 221 -3.35 -38.04 -10.82
CA THR A 221 -3.92 -39.27 -11.39
C THR A 221 -2.90 -40.40 -11.35
N ALA A 222 -1.66 -40.16 -11.77
CA ALA A 222 -0.59 -41.14 -11.70
C ALA A 222 -0.33 -41.63 -10.27
N PHE A 223 -0.36 -40.71 -9.28
CA PHE A 223 -0.25 -41.08 -7.88
C PHE A 223 -1.45 -41.89 -7.37
N GLY A 224 -2.67 -41.56 -7.80
CA GLY A 224 -3.87 -42.37 -7.52
C GLY A 224 -3.78 -43.78 -8.11
N GLU A 225 -3.23 -43.93 -9.31
CA GLU A 225 -2.97 -45.24 -9.90
C GLU A 225 -1.84 -46.01 -9.18
N GLU A 226 -0.82 -45.32 -8.66
CA GLU A 226 0.22 -45.93 -7.81
C GLU A 226 -0.38 -46.48 -6.51
N LEU A 227 -1.31 -45.73 -5.89
CA LEU A 227 -2.07 -46.17 -4.74
C LEU A 227 -2.88 -47.45 -5.05
N ASP A 228 -3.60 -47.45 -6.18
CA ASP A 228 -4.41 -48.60 -6.61
C ASP A 228 -3.53 -49.84 -6.92
N ARG A 229 -2.37 -49.63 -7.55
CA ARG A 229 -1.41 -50.71 -7.88
C ARG A 229 -0.72 -51.32 -6.67
N LEU A 230 -0.67 -50.64 -5.51
CA LEU A 230 0.05 -51.15 -4.35
C LEU A 230 -0.61 -52.40 -3.73
N ASP A 231 -1.89 -52.66 -4.04
CA ASP A 231 -2.66 -53.84 -3.60
C ASP A 231 -2.43 -54.17 -2.11
N PHE A 232 -2.56 -53.15 -1.26
CA PHE A 232 -2.45 -53.26 0.19
C PHE A 232 -3.83 -53.05 0.82
N HIS A 233 -4.25 -54.03 1.61
CA HIS A 233 -5.51 -53.95 2.35
C HIS A 233 -5.21 -53.77 3.84
N PRO A 234 -5.68 -52.69 4.50
CA PRO A 234 -5.41 -52.45 5.93
C PRO A 234 -5.78 -53.58 6.89
N SER A 235 -6.69 -54.45 6.45
CA SER A 235 -7.20 -55.62 7.19
C SER A 235 -6.56 -56.95 6.76
N GLU A 236 -5.56 -56.95 5.87
CA GLU A 236 -4.91 -58.18 5.42
C GLU A 236 -4.04 -58.82 6.53
N PRO A 237 -3.90 -60.15 6.54
CA PRO A 237 -2.98 -60.82 7.45
C PRO A 237 -1.55 -60.30 7.27
N GLY A 238 -0.96 -59.76 8.33
CA GLY A 238 0.39 -59.19 8.30
C GLY A 238 0.46 -57.66 8.22
N ALA A 239 -0.67 -56.96 8.03
CA ALA A 239 -0.72 -55.51 8.17
C ALA A 239 -0.58 -55.10 9.65
N ASP A 240 0.56 -54.52 10.02
CA ASP A 240 0.78 -53.93 11.34
C ASP A 240 0.27 -52.47 11.43
N ASP A 241 0.29 -51.89 12.62
CA ASP A 241 -0.17 -50.51 12.83
C ASP A 241 0.67 -49.47 12.07
N ALA A 242 1.97 -49.74 11.87
CA ALA A 242 2.85 -48.82 11.15
C ALA A 242 2.53 -48.82 9.65
N MET A 243 2.31 -49.99 9.05
CA MET A 243 1.88 -50.14 7.66
C MET A 243 0.53 -49.49 7.42
N ARG A 244 -0.43 -49.66 8.35
CA ARG A 244 -1.72 -48.97 8.30
C ARG A 244 -1.55 -47.45 8.31
N GLY A 245 -0.72 -46.92 9.21
CA GLY A 245 -0.45 -45.48 9.30
C GLY A 245 0.30 -44.92 8.09
N ASP A 246 1.21 -45.68 7.49
CA ASP A 246 1.89 -45.30 6.25
C ASP A 246 0.91 -45.24 5.07
N TYR A 247 -0.02 -46.19 4.98
CA TYR A 247 -1.08 -46.20 3.97
C TYR A 247 -2.08 -45.04 4.16
N GLU A 248 -2.53 -44.80 5.39
CA GLU A 248 -3.44 -43.70 5.72
C GLU A 248 -2.83 -42.34 5.34
N ARG A 249 -1.54 -42.11 5.66
CA ARG A 249 -0.84 -40.89 5.24
C ARG A 249 -0.78 -40.71 3.73
N ALA A 250 -0.61 -41.79 2.97
CA ALA A 250 -0.60 -41.71 1.52
C ALA A 250 -1.98 -41.34 0.96
N LEU A 251 -3.05 -41.91 1.52
CA LEU A 251 -4.44 -41.56 1.17
C LEU A 251 -4.79 -40.11 1.53
N ASP A 252 -4.41 -39.66 2.72
CA ASP A 252 -4.61 -38.27 3.16
C ASP A 252 -3.89 -37.28 2.24
N ALA A 253 -2.67 -37.60 1.83
CA ALA A 253 -1.89 -36.79 0.92
C ALA A 253 -2.54 -36.71 -0.48
N TYR A 254 -3.13 -37.81 -0.97
CA TYR A 254 -3.88 -37.83 -2.22
C TYR A 254 -5.14 -36.95 -2.15
N GLU A 255 -5.94 -37.07 -1.10
CA GLU A 255 -7.12 -36.23 -0.91
C GLU A 255 -6.76 -34.75 -0.68
N GLN A 256 -5.66 -34.49 0.01
CA GLN A 256 -5.11 -33.15 0.18
C GLN A 256 -4.67 -32.56 -1.16
N ALA A 257 -3.96 -33.31 -2.01
CA ALA A 257 -3.56 -32.87 -3.34
C ALA A 257 -4.78 -32.49 -4.20
N LYS A 258 -5.82 -33.34 -4.23
CA LYS A 258 -7.09 -33.05 -4.92
C LYS A 258 -7.76 -31.78 -4.40
N THR A 259 -7.83 -31.64 -3.07
CA THR A 259 -8.47 -30.49 -2.43
C THR A 259 -7.72 -29.19 -2.72
N LEU A 260 -6.40 -29.20 -2.64
CA LEU A 260 -5.54 -28.05 -2.95
C LEU A 260 -5.64 -27.66 -4.42
N MET A 261 -5.62 -28.64 -5.34
CA MET A 261 -5.75 -28.39 -6.77
C MET A 261 -7.14 -27.84 -7.13
N ALA A 262 -8.20 -28.30 -6.47
CA ALA A 262 -9.55 -27.75 -6.62
C ALA A 262 -9.67 -26.30 -6.10
N ALA A 263 -8.93 -25.96 -5.04
CA ALA A 263 -8.94 -24.63 -4.42
C ALA A 263 -7.97 -23.63 -5.06
N ALA A 264 -6.99 -24.09 -5.86
CA ALA A 264 -5.95 -23.27 -6.47
C ALA A 264 -6.55 -22.16 -7.36
N ARG A 265 -6.09 -20.93 -7.14
CA ARG A 265 -6.53 -19.74 -7.90
C ARG A 265 -5.40 -19.07 -8.65
N ARG A 266 -4.17 -19.38 -8.29
CA ARG A 266 -2.98 -18.81 -8.91
C ARG A 266 -1.91 -19.88 -9.16
N PRO A 267 -1.00 -19.66 -10.12
CA PRO A 267 0.09 -20.60 -10.41
C PRO A 267 0.92 -21.00 -9.19
N GLU A 268 1.12 -20.08 -8.24
CA GLU A 268 1.94 -20.31 -7.06
C GLU A 268 1.31 -21.32 -6.08
N ASP A 269 -0.03 -21.49 -6.13
CA ASP A 269 -0.76 -22.45 -5.28
C ASP A 269 -0.43 -23.91 -5.65
N VAL A 270 -0.01 -24.15 -6.90
CA VAL A 270 0.33 -25.48 -7.44
C VAL A 270 1.48 -26.13 -6.66
N LYS A 271 2.40 -25.32 -6.13
CA LYS A 271 3.54 -25.81 -5.33
C LYS A 271 3.10 -26.68 -4.15
N ALA A 272 2.03 -26.27 -3.47
CA ALA A 272 1.50 -27.03 -2.33
C ALA A 272 0.90 -28.38 -2.77
N VAL A 273 0.34 -28.44 -3.98
CA VAL A 273 -0.20 -29.67 -4.57
C VAL A 273 0.92 -30.66 -4.87
N THR A 274 1.98 -30.20 -5.57
CA THR A 274 3.14 -31.05 -5.88
C THR A 274 3.80 -31.58 -4.61
N GLN A 275 3.91 -30.75 -3.57
CA GLN A 275 4.46 -31.19 -2.29
C GLN A 275 3.60 -32.28 -1.63
N ALA A 276 2.27 -32.15 -1.66
CA ALA A 276 1.38 -33.18 -1.12
C ALA A 276 1.53 -34.53 -1.88
N VAL A 277 1.62 -34.49 -3.22
CA VAL A 277 1.86 -35.70 -4.03
C VAL A 277 3.20 -36.36 -3.65
N GLU A 278 4.27 -35.60 -3.51
CA GLU A 278 5.59 -36.14 -3.12
C GLU A 278 5.57 -36.72 -1.70
N ASP A 279 4.86 -36.10 -0.76
CA ASP A 279 4.70 -36.61 0.60
C ASP A 279 3.91 -37.93 0.64
N GLY A 280 2.91 -38.05 -0.24
CA GLY A 280 2.16 -39.29 -0.45
C GLY A 280 3.02 -40.41 -1.04
N ARG A 281 3.77 -40.13 -2.12
CA ARG A 281 4.70 -41.07 -2.75
C ARG A 281 5.78 -41.55 -1.78
N PHE A 282 6.30 -40.65 -0.95
CA PHE A 282 7.24 -41.03 0.12
C PHE A 282 6.60 -42.02 1.09
N SER A 283 5.37 -41.77 1.52
CA SER A 283 4.63 -42.68 2.42
C SER A 283 4.42 -44.07 1.79
N LEU A 284 4.10 -44.15 0.50
CA LEU A 284 4.03 -45.44 -0.22
C LEU A 284 5.39 -46.15 -0.29
N SER A 285 6.47 -45.42 -0.50
CA SER A 285 7.82 -46.01 -0.54
C SER A 285 8.23 -46.61 0.80
N VAL A 286 7.85 -45.96 1.91
CA VAL A 286 8.05 -46.47 3.28
C VAL A 286 7.21 -47.73 3.49
N LEU A 287 5.94 -47.71 3.10
CA LEU A 287 5.04 -48.87 3.19
C LEU A 287 5.58 -50.07 2.39
N ALA A 288 5.99 -49.86 1.14
CA ALA A 288 6.57 -50.91 0.30
C ALA A 288 7.86 -51.48 0.92
N ALA A 289 8.74 -50.63 1.44
CA ALA A 289 9.96 -51.08 2.13
C ALA A 289 9.64 -51.93 3.38
N ARG A 290 8.64 -51.53 4.18
CA ARG A 290 8.19 -52.33 5.34
C ARG A 290 7.63 -53.69 4.92
N ARG A 291 6.76 -53.74 3.91
CA ARG A 291 6.15 -54.98 3.42
C ARG A 291 7.21 -55.98 2.93
N GLU A 292 8.25 -55.46 2.29
CA GLU A 292 9.34 -56.28 1.74
C GLU A 292 10.50 -56.53 2.73
N GLY A 293 10.42 -55.99 3.95
CA GLY A 293 11.49 -56.11 4.95
C GLY A 293 12.80 -55.42 4.55
N ARG A 294 12.73 -54.41 3.68
CA ARG A 294 13.86 -53.60 3.22
C ARG A 294 14.12 -52.42 4.17
N GLU A 295 15.29 -51.83 4.04
CA GLU A 295 15.64 -50.59 4.76
C GLU A 295 14.69 -49.45 4.39
N LEU A 296 14.30 -48.65 5.37
CA LEU A 296 13.36 -47.55 5.17
C LEU A 296 14.02 -46.39 4.41
N PRO A 297 13.34 -45.79 3.42
CA PRO A 297 13.90 -44.68 2.67
C PRO A 297 14.05 -43.44 3.54
N GLU A 298 15.19 -42.75 3.41
CA GLU A 298 15.42 -41.46 4.05
C GLU A 298 14.78 -40.32 3.25
N ARG A 299 14.17 -39.36 3.95
CA ARG A 299 13.59 -38.17 3.33
C ARG A 299 14.72 -37.24 2.91
N ARG A 300 14.89 -37.09 1.60
CA ARG A 300 15.89 -36.15 1.06
C ARG A 300 15.41 -34.72 1.27
N PRO A 301 16.31 -33.78 1.63
CA PRO A 301 15.95 -32.37 1.62
C PRO A 301 15.48 -31.97 0.21
N PRO A 302 14.55 -31.02 0.09
CA PRO A 302 14.06 -30.59 -1.21
C PRO A 302 15.25 -30.19 -2.08
N CYS A 303 15.36 -30.80 -3.27
CA CYS A 303 16.44 -30.51 -4.20
C CYS A 303 16.40 -29.01 -4.53
N PHE A 304 17.44 -28.27 -4.15
CA PHE A 304 17.58 -26.84 -4.45
C PHE A 304 17.60 -26.55 -5.97
N PHE A 305 17.84 -27.57 -6.80
CA PHE A 305 17.86 -27.55 -8.26
C PHE A 305 16.75 -28.41 -8.89
N ASP A 306 15.54 -28.39 -8.33
CA ASP A 306 14.38 -28.89 -9.04
C ASP A 306 13.74 -27.74 -9.85
N PRO A 307 13.69 -27.82 -11.20
CA PRO A 307 13.08 -26.80 -12.06
C PRO A 307 11.62 -26.49 -11.73
N ARG A 308 10.95 -27.36 -10.97
CA ARG A 308 9.55 -27.21 -10.54
C ARG A 308 9.37 -26.33 -9.29
N HIS A 309 10.48 -25.86 -8.69
CA HIS A 309 10.47 -24.97 -7.53
C HIS A 309 10.84 -23.51 -7.87
N GLY A 310 10.96 -23.18 -9.18
CA GLY A 310 11.17 -21.83 -9.71
C GLY A 310 9.87 -21.07 -9.92
#